data_AF-A0A2M8P908-F1
#
_entry.id   AF-A0A2M8P908-F1
#
_cell.length_a   1.000
_cell.length_b   1.000
_cell.length_c   1.000
_cell.angle_alpha   90.00
_cell.angle_beta   90.00
_cell.angle_gamma   90.00
#
_symmetry.space_group_name_H-M   'P 1'
#
loop_
_entity.id
_entity.type
_entity.pdbx_description
1 polymer ?
#
loop_
_entity_poly.entity_id
_entity_poly.type
_entity_poly.pdbx_seq_one_letter_code
_entity_poly.pdbx_strand_id
1 'polypeptide(L)'
;NLHQSGVPLDACFDALNLSDPERVQAIHQAFIAAGAEIIETNTFGANRFKLAAHNHAAEVSAINHAGVAIARAAVGERPVYVAGSVGPLGVRLAPYGRISAEQAFEAFYEQIAALILGGVDLLILETFTDLNEI
;
A
#
# COMPACT_ATOMS: atom_id res chain seq x y z
N ASN A 1 -8.43 8.80 9.35
CA ASN A 1 -7.33 8.27 8.49
C ASN A 1 -5.98 8.79 9.02
N LEU A 2 -4.83 8.39 8.47
CA LEU A 2 -3.49 8.73 9.00
C LEU A 2 -3.20 10.24 9.07
N HIS A 3 -3.67 11.01 8.08
CA HIS A 3 -3.54 12.47 8.12
C HIS A 3 -4.27 13.08 9.33
N GLN A 4 -5.50 12.63 9.61
CA GLN A 4 -6.28 13.09 10.77
C GLN A 4 -5.70 12.66 12.12
N SER A 5 -4.75 11.71 12.15
CA SER A 5 -4.03 11.31 13.37
C SER A 5 -2.72 12.08 13.58
N GLY A 6 -2.50 13.16 12.83
CA GLY A 6 -1.40 14.10 13.05
C GLY A 6 -0.12 13.79 12.27
N VAL A 7 -0.18 12.92 11.26
CA VAL A 7 0.93 12.72 10.33
C VAL A 7 0.96 13.86 9.29
N PRO A 8 2.10 14.51 9.04
CA PRO A 8 2.23 15.53 8.00
C PRO A 8 1.82 15.02 6.61
N LEU A 9 1.25 15.91 5.79
CA LEU A 9 0.78 15.57 4.44
C LEU A 9 1.90 15.18 3.46
N ASP A 10 3.12 15.63 3.73
CA ASP A 10 4.32 15.35 2.94
C ASP A 10 5.07 14.10 3.41
N ALA A 11 4.61 13.44 4.47
CA ALA A 11 5.20 12.20 4.95
C ALA A 11 4.85 11.01 4.01
N CYS A 12 5.74 10.02 3.98
CA CYS A 12 5.45 8.74 3.35
C CYS A 12 4.56 7.90 4.27
N PHE A 13 3.25 7.91 4.03
CA PHE A 13 2.31 7.12 4.85
C PHE A 13 2.59 5.63 4.79
N ASP A 14 3.01 5.09 3.64
CA ASP A 14 3.35 3.68 3.48
C ASP A 14 4.53 3.28 4.41
N ALA A 15 5.54 4.14 4.57
CA ALA A 15 6.68 3.90 5.45
C ALA A 15 6.33 3.86 6.95
N LEU A 16 5.13 4.31 7.34
CA LEU A 16 4.63 4.14 8.71
C LEU A 16 4.43 2.67 9.07
N ASN A 17 4.31 1.78 8.09
CA ASN A 17 4.28 0.33 8.36
C ASN A 17 5.56 -0.15 9.06
N LEU A 18 6.69 0.53 8.84
CA LEU A 18 7.96 0.22 9.52
C LEU A 18 8.22 1.14 10.70
N SER A 19 7.88 2.42 10.58
CA SER A 19 8.27 3.45 11.55
C SER A 19 7.26 3.71 12.68
N ASP A 20 5.97 3.49 12.44
CA ASP A 20 4.91 3.63 13.45
C ASP A 20 3.78 2.59 13.21
N PRO A 21 4.10 1.28 13.33
CA PRO A 21 3.15 0.21 13.02
C PRO A 21 1.93 0.20 13.96
N GLU A 22 2.11 0.63 15.21
CA GLU A 22 1.03 0.70 16.21
C GLU A 22 -0.05 1.69 15.78
N ARG A 23 0.33 2.86 15.24
CA ARG A 23 -0.63 3.85 14.73
C ARG A 23 -1.40 3.31 13.53
N VAL A 24 -0.74 2.62 12.61
CA VAL A 24 -1.40 1.99 11.46
C VAL A 24 -2.39 0.92 11.93
N GLN A 25 -1.98 0.07 12.88
CA GLN A 25 -2.83 -0.96 13.47
C GLN A 25 -4.08 -0.37 14.14
N ALA A 26 -3.90 0.69 14.94
CA ALA A 26 -5.00 1.35 15.65
C ALA A 26 -6.05 1.92 14.67
N ILE A 27 -5.63 2.42 13.52
CA ILE A 27 -6.56 2.90 12.47
C ILE A 27 -7.36 1.75 11.87
N HIS A 28 -6.71 0.63 11.52
CA HIS A 28 -7.44 -0.55 11.04
C HIS A 28 -8.45 -1.05 12.08
N GLN A 29 -8.04 -1.12 13.36
CA GLN A 29 -8.92 -1.52 14.45
C GLN A 29 -10.12 -0.58 14.60
N ALA A 30 -9.93 0.74 14.40
CA ALA A 30 -11.02 1.70 14.43
C ALA A 30 -12.04 1.47 13.29
N PHE A 31 -11.58 1.17 12.07
CA PHE A 31 -12.47 0.81 10.96
C PHE A 31 -13.22 -0.49 11.22
N ILE A 32 -12.55 -1.51 11.73
CA ILE A 32 -13.19 -2.78 12.11
C ILE A 32 -14.24 -2.56 13.21
N ALA A 33 -13.91 -1.75 14.23
CA ALA A 33 -14.85 -1.42 15.30
C ALA A 33 -16.07 -0.62 14.80
N ALA A 34 -15.92 0.12 13.70
CA ALA A 34 -17.01 0.82 13.02
C ALA A 34 -17.85 -0.09 12.10
N GLY A 35 -17.52 -1.38 11.98
CA GLY A 35 -18.27 -2.36 11.21
C GLY A 35 -17.73 -2.67 9.81
N ALA A 36 -16.48 -2.31 9.52
CA ALA A 36 -15.87 -2.67 8.24
C ALA A 36 -15.72 -4.20 8.08
N GLU A 37 -16.26 -4.73 6.99
CA GLU A 37 -16.14 -6.16 6.60
C GLU A 37 -14.90 -6.42 5.72
N ILE A 38 -14.33 -5.36 5.15
CA ILE A 38 -13.06 -5.37 4.41
C ILE A 38 -12.24 -4.16 4.87
N ILE A 39 -10.95 -4.36 5.11
CA ILE A 39 -9.98 -3.29 5.29
C ILE A 39 -8.90 -3.35 4.22
N GLU A 40 -8.42 -2.19 3.82
CA GLU A 40 -7.28 -2.05 2.91
C GLU A 40 -5.99 -1.99 3.71
N THR A 41 -4.91 -2.59 3.22
CA THR A 41 -3.56 -2.41 3.76
C THR A 41 -3.09 -0.97 3.56
N ASN A 42 -2.23 -0.47 4.44
CA ASN A 42 -1.58 0.83 4.25
C ASN A 42 -0.43 0.74 3.22
N THR A 43 -0.77 0.47 1.97
CA THR A 43 0.21 0.19 0.89
C THR A 43 -0.11 0.86 -0.44
N PHE A 44 -1.05 1.80 -0.48
CA PHE A 44 -1.48 2.48 -1.70
C PHE A 44 -0.31 3.01 -2.54
N GLY A 45 0.71 3.61 -1.90
CA GLY A 45 1.89 4.16 -2.55
C GLY A 45 3.13 3.29 -2.46
N ALA A 46 3.03 2.07 -1.96
CA ALA A 46 4.18 1.21 -1.64
C ALA A 46 4.80 0.54 -2.89
N ASN A 47 4.95 1.29 -3.99
CA ASN A 47 5.73 0.89 -5.16
C ASN A 47 7.07 1.64 -5.21
N ARG A 48 8.03 1.09 -5.95
CA ARG A 48 9.40 1.64 -6.03
C ARG A 48 9.47 3.12 -6.45
N PHE A 49 8.56 3.60 -7.31
CA PHE A 49 8.62 4.96 -7.83
C PHE A 49 8.15 6.00 -6.80
N LYS A 50 7.01 5.74 -6.14
CA LYS A 50 6.52 6.61 -5.07
C LYS A 50 7.42 6.54 -3.84
N LEU A 51 7.92 5.36 -3.47
CA LEU A 51 8.85 5.21 -2.35
C LEU A 51 10.21 5.86 -2.62
N ALA A 52 10.68 5.90 -3.88
CA ALA A 52 11.93 6.58 -4.23
C ALA A 52 11.88 8.09 -3.91
N ALA A 53 10.74 8.75 -4.05
CA ALA A 53 10.57 10.16 -3.69
C ALA A 53 10.80 10.43 -2.20
N HIS A 54 10.73 9.39 -1.37
CA HIS A 54 10.95 9.43 0.08
C HIS A 54 12.19 8.64 0.53
N ASN A 55 13.10 8.27 -0.39
CA ASN A 55 14.30 7.47 -0.12
C ASN A 55 14.05 6.03 0.39
N HIS A 56 12.88 5.46 0.12
CA HIS A 56 12.47 4.12 0.57
C HIS A 56 12.41 3.10 -0.59
N ALA A 57 13.03 3.38 -1.74
CA ALA A 57 12.95 2.51 -2.93
C ALA A 57 13.46 1.08 -2.70
N ALA A 58 14.41 0.88 -1.78
CA ALA A 58 14.94 -0.44 -1.44
C ALA A 58 14.06 -1.21 -0.44
N GLU A 59 13.01 -0.59 0.09
CA GLU A 59 12.18 -1.11 1.17
C GLU A 59 10.78 -1.53 0.69
N VAL A 60 10.54 -1.59 -0.63
CA VAL A 60 9.25 -1.97 -1.23
C VAL A 60 8.71 -3.25 -0.60
N SER A 61 9.49 -4.33 -0.62
CA SER A 61 9.06 -5.61 -0.05
C SER A 61 8.81 -5.52 1.47
N ALA A 62 9.68 -4.84 2.21
CA ALA A 62 9.57 -4.72 3.66
C ALA A 62 8.31 -3.93 4.07
N ILE A 63 8.06 -2.79 3.42
CA ILE A 63 6.91 -1.92 3.67
C ILE A 63 5.60 -2.65 3.35
N ASN A 64 5.53 -3.36 2.23
CA ASN A 64 4.33 -4.11 1.84
C ASN A 64 4.05 -5.26 2.80
N HIS A 65 5.06 -6.11 3.10
CA HIS A 65 4.88 -7.22 4.04
C HIS A 65 4.47 -6.72 5.44
N ALA A 66 5.07 -5.64 5.92
CA ALA A 66 4.68 -5.02 7.19
C ALA A 66 3.23 -4.50 7.15
N GLY A 67 2.82 -3.85 6.06
CA GLY A 67 1.44 -3.41 5.87
C GLY A 67 0.42 -4.55 5.94
N VAL A 68 0.71 -5.69 5.31
CA VAL A 68 -0.14 -6.88 5.41
C VAL A 68 -0.15 -7.45 6.82
N ALA A 69 1.02 -7.59 7.46
CA ALA A 69 1.14 -8.13 8.81
C ALA A 69 0.36 -7.28 9.84
N ILE A 70 0.44 -5.96 9.72
CA ILE A 70 -0.30 -5.02 10.59
C ILE A 70 -1.80 -5.16 10.39
N ALA A 71 -2.28 -5.21 9.14
CA ALA A 71 -3.70 -5.39 8.85
C ALA A 71 -4.21 -6.75 9.37
N ARG A 72 -3.44 -7.83 9.18
CA ARG A 72 -3.78 -9.16 9.72
C ARG A 72 -3.82 -9.19 11.24
N ALA A 73 -2.85 -8.55 11.91
CA ALA A 73 -2.86 -8.40 13.36
C ALA A 73 -4.05 -7.55 13.84
N ALA A 74 -4.43 -6.52 13.08
CA ALA A 74 -5.60 -5.71 13.37
C ALA A 74 -6.92 -6.48 13.23
N VAL A 75 -7.01 -7.48 12.34
CA VAL A 75 -8.17 -8.35 12.17
C VAL A 75 -8.25 -9.42 13.27
N GLY A 76 -7.15 -10.13 13.56
CA GLY A 76 -7.19 -11.27 14.48
C GLY A 76 -8.06 -12.41 13.93
N GLU A 77 -9.01 -12.91 14.74
CA GLU A 77 -9.92 -14.02 14.35
C GLU A 77 -11.27 -13.54 13.80
N ARG A 78 -11.47 -12.22 13.62
CA ARG A 78 -12.74 -11.69 13.10
C ARG A 78 -12.92 -12.01 11.61
N PRO A 79 -14.17 -12.18 11.13
CA PRO A 79 -14.47 -12.44 9.72
C PRO A 79 -14.37 -11.16 8.88
N VAL A 80 -13.18 -10.54 8.82
CA VAL A 80 -12.91 -9.32 8.05
C VAL A 80 -11.84 -9.63 7.02
N TYR A 81 -12.09 -9.28 5.76
CA TYR A 81 -11.11 -9.47 4.68
C TYR A 81 -10.04 -8.38 4.68
N VAL A 82 -8.82 -8.75 4.29
CA VAL A 82 -7.70 -7.83 4.09
C VAL A 82 -7.42 -7.70 2.60
N ALA A 83 -7.69 -6.51 2.05
CA ALA A 83 -7.38 -6.15 0.67
C ALA A 83 -6.01 -5.48 0.57
N GLY A 84 -5.14 -5.99 -0.29
CA GLY A 84 -3.90 -5.32 -0.66
C GLY A 84 -4.18 -4.09 -1.51
N SER A 85 -3.99 -2.90 -0.95
CA SER A 85 -4.16 -1.62 -1.65
C SER A 85 -2.98 -1.35 -2.59
N VAL A 86 -3.28 -1.13 -3.86
CA VAL A 86 -2.32 -0.80 -4.92
C VAL A 86 -2.84 0.43 -5.65
N GLY A 87 -2.13 1.55 -5.51
CA GLY A 87 -2.38 2.77 -6.27
C GLY A 87 -1.47 2.89 -7.50
N PRO A 88 -1.62 3.96 -8.30
CA PRO A 88 -0.77 4.22 -9.45
C PRO A 88 0.69 4.47 -9.05
N LEU A 89 1.62 4.27 -9.98
CA LEU A 89 3.07 4.46 -9.85
C LEU A 89 3.45 5.93 -9.62
N GLY A 90 2.55 6.88 -9.87
CA GLY A 90 2.82 8.31 -9.73
C GLY A 90 3.78 8.86 -10.78
N VAL A 91 4.12 8.07 -11.80
CA VAL A 91 4.99 8.43 -12.92
C VAL A 91 4.31 8.05 -14.24
N ARG A 92 4.53 8.84 -15.29
CA ARG A 92 3.89 8.61 -16.60
C ARG A 92 4.68 7.61 -17.45
N LEU A 93 3.96 6.76 -18.17
CA LEU A 93 4.51 5.84 -19.16
C LEU A 93 4.86 6.57 -20.47
N ALA A 94 5.84 6.04 -21.20
CA ALA A 94 6.16 6.49 -22.56
C ALA A 94 4.95 6.36 -23.51
N PRO A 95 4.77 7.26 -24.49
CA PRO A 95 5.66 8.37 -24.87
C PRO A 95 5.48 9.64 -24.01
N TYR A 96 4.49 9.68 -23.13
CA TYR A 96 4.13 10.89 -22.35
C TYR A 96 4.91 11.02 -21.03
N GLY A 97 5.78 10.07 -20.74
CA GLY A 97 6.66 10.05 -19.58
C GLY A 97 7.94 9.27 -19.82
N ARG A 98 8.58 8.86 -18.72
CA ARG A 98 9.99 8.42 -18.72
C ARG A 98 10.18 6.93 -18.46
N ILE A 99 9.11 6.22 -18.07
CA ILE A 99 9.18 4.80 -17.79
C ILE A 99 8.59 3.98 -18.95
N SER A 100 9.21 2.84 -19.23
CA SER A 100 8.67 1.85 -20.18
C SER A 100 7.53 1.04 -19.53
N ALA A 101 6.70 0.40 -20.35
CA ALA A 101 5.70 -0.54 -19.87
C ALA A 101 6.33 -1.70 -19.08
N GLU A 102 7.52 -2.16 -19.47
CA GLU A 102 8.27 -3.18 -18.74
C GLU A 102 8.68 -2.69 -17.35
N GLN A 103 9.17 -1.45 -17.23
CA GLN A 103 9.50 -0.86 -15.92
C GLN A 103 8.26 -0.68 -15.03
N ALA A 104 7.11 -0.34 -15.63
CA ALA A 104 5.85 -0.26 -14.91
C ALA A 104 5.41 -1.64 -14.39
N PHE A 105 5.46 -2.65 -15.26
CA PHE A 105 5.14 -4.03 -14.92
C PHE A 105 6.01 -4.54 -13.77
N GLU A 106 7.33 -4.36 -13.85
CA GLU A 106 8.26 -4.80 -12.80
C GLU A 106 7.99 -4.12 -11.45
N ALA A 107 7.58 -2.84 -11.46
CA ALA A 107 7.23 -2.12 -10.24
C ALA A 107 5.94 -2.66 -9.59
N PHE A 108 4.90 -2.94 -10.38
CA PHE A 108 3.68 -3.57 -9.87
C PHE A 108 3.92 -5.00 -9.44
N TYR A 109 4.68 -5.77 -10.22
CA TYR A 109 5.01 -7.16 -9.88
C TYR A 109 5.69 -7.25 -8.52
N GLU A 110 6.68 -6.40 -8.25
CA GLU A 110 7.38 -6.36 -6.96
C GLU A 110 6.43 -6.08 -5.78
N GLN A 111 5.57 -5.08 -5.92
CA GLN A 111 4.60 -4.71 -4.88
C GLN A 111 3.56 -5.83 -4.67
N ILE A 112 2.92 -6.29 -5.75
CA ILE A 112 1.86 -7.29 -5.71
C ILE A 112 2.38 -8.62 -5.20
N ALA A 113 3.59 -9.04 -5.60
CA ALA A 113 4.21 -10.26 -5.10
C ALA A 113 4.39 -10.19 -3.57
N ALA A 114 4.85 -9.06 -3.02
CA ALA A 114 4.97 -8.87 -1.58
C ALA A 114 3.61 -8.90 -0.86
N LEU A 115 2.57 -8.34 -1.45
CA LEU A 115 1.21 -8.40 -0.88
C LEU A 115 0.66 -9.84 -0.86
N ILE A 116 0.80 -10.57 -1.96
CA ILE A 116 0.36 -11.97 -2.07
C ILE A 116 1.13 -12.86 -1.10
N LEU A 117 2.46 -12.72 -1.03
CA LEU A 117 3.30 -13.47 -0.09
C LEU A 117 3.02 -13.12 1.37
N GLY A 118 2.66 -11.85 1.65
CA GLY A 118 2.16 -11.42 2.95
C GLY A 118 0.80 -12.02 3.31
N GLY A 119 0.09 -12.58 2.34
CA GLY A 119 -1.18 -13.27 2.54
C GLY A 119 -2.36 -12.32 2.66
N VAL A 120 -2.55 -11.40 1.72
CA VAL A 120 -3.83 -10.67 1.54
C VAL A 120 -4.93 -11.61 1.01
N ASP A 121 -6.20 -11.29 1.25
CA ASP A 121 -7.34 -12.07 0.73
C ASP A 121 -7.70 -11.69 -0.72
N LEU A 122 -7.50 -10.43 -1.06
CA LEU A 122 -7.74 -9.86 -2.38
C LEU A 122 -6.79 -8.69 -2.63
N LEU A 123 -6.74 -8.22 -3.87
CA LEU A 123 -6.05 -6.99 -4.27
C LEU A 123 -7.10 -5.97 -4.70
N ILE A 124 -6.87 -4.71 -4.37
CA ILE A 124 -7.66 -3.59 -4.89
C ILE A 124 -6.71 -2.64 -5.64
N LEU A 125 -6.95 -2.52 -6.95
CA LEU A 125 -6.31 -1.52 -7.78
C LEU A 125 -7.19 -0.28 -7.76
N GLU A 126 -6.69 0.81 -7.17
CA GLU A 126 -7.52 1.97 -6.88
C GLU A 126 -6.88 3.29 -7.35
N THR A 127 -7.75 4.24 -7.71
CA THR A 127 -7.36 5.61 -8.08
C THR A 127 -6.44 5.70 -9.30
N PHE A 128 -6.46 4.70 -10.18
CA PHE A 128 -5.81 4.76 -11.49
C PHE A 128 -6.54 5.73 -12.41
N THR A 129 -5.78 6.55 -13.14
CA THR A 129 -6.31 7.54 -14.10
C THR A 129 -5.91 7.26 -15.54
N ASP A 130 -5.01 6.30 -15.76
CA ASP A 130 -4.52 5.90 -17.08
C ASP A 130 -4.78 4.40 -17.29
N LEU A 131 -5.49 4.05 -18.35
CA LEU A 131 -5.79 2.66 -18.70
C LEU A 131 -4.54 1.89 -19.13
N ASN A 132 -3.48 2.57 -19.58
CA ASN A 132 -2.23 1.90 -19.96
C ASN A 132 -1.42 1.42 -18.73
N GLU A 133 -1.85 1.81 -17.54
CA GLU A 133 -1.22 1.45 -16.26
C GLU A 133 -1.93 0.27 -15.57
N ILE A 134 -3.06 -0.20 -16.13
CA ILE A 134 -3.86 -1.36 -15.68
C ILE A 134 -3.64 -2.52 -16.65
#